data_AF-A0A2A2JQH8-F1
#
_entry.id   AF-A0A2A2JQH8-F1
#
_cell.length_a   1.000
_cell.length_b   1.000
_cell.length_c   1.000
_cell.angle_alpha   90.00
_cell.angle_beta   90.00
_cell.angle_gamma   90.00
#
_symmetry.space_group_name_H-M   'P 1'
#
loop_
_entity.id
_entity.type
_entity.pdbx_description
1 polymer ?
#
loop_
_entity_poly.entity_id
_entity_poly.type
_entity_poly.pdbx_seq_one_letter_code
_entity_poly.pdbx_strand_id
1 'polypeptide(L)'
;MIADSKVFSSRRVNSFAFLSPREFAVIGDEMSHAQHQKLNDLLKESGYQSQDDHISKAPKLVKRRICALKSLQLKSIDIEAAFYKRVHDLEREFEKQFDALFLERKKIVNGEREPSDEEAKQPLIHGLAEEDQKALYDSSGSDEGEVGIPEFWLHCLKSNEATCDLIQEHDEPILKHLTDITAHCTTEPVGFTLEFHFSSNPYFKNTVLKKQYVLNTLPDPEDPFGYEGPECTKIMGDTIQWEDGKDVTKKVVKKKQKKGANAGKFLTKTVKADSFFNFFDNLEKEEENKDNAEGDGEDEEEAYELRAADYEIATTIRDSLIPRAVLFYTGEAAIEDDMFPMGEDDGDDASDSEDGEEEEEE
;
A
#
# COMPACT_ATOMS: atom_id res chain seq x y z
N MET A 1 -20.02 33.76 -45.26
CA MET A 1 -21.33 33.67 -44.57
C MET A 1 -21.14 32.61 -43.48
N ILE A 2 -20.72 32.99 -42.26
CA ILE A 2 -21.55 33.41 -41.11
C ILE A 2 -22.39 32.20 -40.63
N ALA A 3 -21.94 31.43 -39.64
CA ALA A 3 -22.21 31.50 -38.19
C ALA A 3 -23.03 30.24 -37.78
N ASP A 4 -23.02 29.66 -36.57
CA ASP A 4 -22.90 30.21 -35.23
C ASP A 4 -22.35 29.17 -34.23
N SER A 5 -21.49 29.66 -33.34
CA SER A 5 -21.22 29.08 -32.02
C SER A 5 -22.34 29.47 -31.05
N LYS A 6 -22.74 28.57 -30.14
CA LYS A 6 -23.41 28.96 -28.89
C LYS A 6 -22.78 28.30 -27.68
N VAL A 7 -22.00 29.13 -27.00
CA VAL A 7 -21.51 29.06 -25.63
C VAL A 7 -22.66 29.35 -24.66
N PHE A 8 -22.73 28.62 -23.54
CA PHE A 8 -23.38 28.97 -22.26
C PHE A 8 -22.89 27.93 -21.23
N SER A 9 -22.53 28.20 -19.98
CA SER A 9 -22.29 29.42 -19.21
C SER A 9 -21.67 29.02 -17.87
N SER A 10 -20.55 29.65 -17.55
CA SER A 10 -20.15 30.22 -16.24
C SER A 10 -20.82 29.71 -14.95
N ARG A 11 -20.03 29.09 -14.06
CA ARG A 11 -20.18 29.26 -12.60
C ARG A 11 -18.81 29.46 -11.92
N ARG A 12 -18.66 30.69 -11.43
CA ARG A 12 -17.71 31.25 -10.44
C ARG A 12 -16.58 30.35 -9.95
N VAL A 13 -15.40 30.57 -10.52
CA VAL A 13 -14.14 30.43 -9.79
C VAL A 13 -14.02 31.64 -8.87
N ASN A 14 -13.80 31.42 -7.57
CA ASN A 14 -13.51 32.50 -6.63
C ASN A 14 -12.25 33.23 -7.10
N SER A 15 -12.44 34.46 -7.57
CA SER A 15 -11.37 35.34 -8.00
C SER A 15 -10.55 35.77 -6.78
N PHE A 16 -9.38 35.16 -6.58
CA PHE A 16 -8.28 35.90 -5.95
C PHE A 16 -7.83 36.94 -6.97
N ALA A 17 -8.18 38.20 -6.71
CA ALA A 17 -7.83 39.32 -7.58
C ALA A 17 -6.31 39.45 -7.69
N PHE A 18 -5.74 39.04 -8.83
CA PHE A 18 -4.38 39.35 -9.21
C PHE A 18 -4.29 40.84 -9.52
N LEU A 19 -3.57 41.60 -8.70
CA LEU A 19 -3.27 43.01 -8.95
C LEU A 19 -2.46 43.17 -10.25
N SER A 20 -2.89 44.09 -11.11
CA SER A 20 -2.26 44.35 -12.41
C SER A 20 -0.85 44.96 -12.27
N PRO A 21 0.04 44.82 -13.27
CA PRO A 21 1.48 45.12 -13.13
C PRO A 21 1.89 46.60 -13.06
N ARG A 22 0.98 47.57 -12.87
CA ARG A 22 1.28 49.00 -13.13
C ARG A 22 1.29 49.97 -11.95
N GLU A 23 1.29 49.50 -10.71
CA GLU A 23 1.51 50.36 -9.54
C GLU A 23 2.61 49.82 -8.64
N PHE A 24 3.87 49.93 -9.09
CA PHE A 24 5.04 49.78 -8.21
C PHE A 24 5.76 51.12 -8.12
N ALA A 25 5.15 52.05 -7.38
CA ALA A 25 5.88 53.17 -6.80
C ALA A 25 6.60 52.67 -5.54
N VAL A 26 7.91 52.93 -5.48
CA VAL A 26 8.79 52.64 -4.35
C VAL A 26 8.34 53.47 -3.15
N ILE A 27 7.82 52.82 -2.11
CA ILE A 27 7.80 53.35 -0.74
C ILE A 27 8.23 52.20 0.16
N GLY A 28 9.42 52.33 0.74
CA GLY A 28 9.85 51.51 1.86
C GLY A 28 9.12 52.01 3.10
N ASP A 29 8.14 51.26 3.55
CA ASP A 29 7.59 51.36 4.90
C ASP A 29 7.99 50.07 5.61
N GLU A 30 8.90 50.17 6.57
CA GLU A 30 9.29 49.03 7.40
C GLU A 30 8.07 48.63 8.24
N MET A 31 7.61 47.39 8.10
CA MET A 31 6.51 46.88 8.90
C MET A 31 6.87 46.97 10.39
N SER A 32 5.91 47.42 11.20
CA SER A 32 6.11 47.52 12.64
C SER A 32 6.24 46.14 13.29
N HIS A 33 6.89 46.06 14.45
CA HIS A 33 7.03 44.81 15.19
C HIS A 33 5.68 44.12 15.47
N ALA A 34 4.61 44.90 15.69
CA ALA A 34 3.27 44.36 15.91
C ALA A 34 2.66 43.76 14.63
N GLN A 35 2.98 44.31 13.45
CA GLN A 35 2.54 43.76 12.16
C GLN A 35 3.29 42.48 11.81
N HIS A 36 4.59 42.41 12.10
CA HIS A 36 5.38 41.17 11.96
C HIS A 36 4.87 40.06 12.88
N GLN A 37 4.56 40.40 14.14
CA GLN A 37 4.04 39.43 15.09
C GLN A 37 2.69 38.87 14.64
N LYS A 38 1.77 39.75 14.21
CA LYS A 38 0.48 39.33 13.65
C LYS A 38 0.61 38.47 12.39
N LEU A 39 1.59 38.75 11.52
CA LEU A 39 1.86 37.92 10.33
C LEU A 39 2.41 36.55 10.72
N ASN A 40 3.30 36.49 11.72
CA ASN A 40 3.84 35.23 12.22
C ASN A 40 2.76 34.38 12.91
N ASP A 41 1.82 35.02 13.62
CA ASP A 41 0.67 34.32 14.20
C ASP A 41 -0.25 33.76 13.11
N LEU A 42 -0.52 34.51 12.02
CA LEU A 42 -1.28 34.02 10.87
C LEU A 42 -0.59 32.86 10.13
N LEU A 43 0.74 32.90 10.01
CA LEU A 43 1.50 31.79 9.41
C LEU A 43 1.43 30.54 10.30
N LYS A 44 1.54 30.70 11.62
CA LYS A 44 1.38 29.58 12.56
C LYS A 44 -0.03 29.00 12.52
N GLU A 45 -1.06 29.82 12.43
CA GLU A 45 -2.45 29.40 12.26
C GLU A 45 -2.68 28.62 10.95
N SER A 46 -1.91 28.90 9.89
CA SER A 46 -1.94 28.13 8.65
C SER A 46 -1.07 26.86 8.69
N GLY A 47 -0.60 26.42 9.87
CA GLY A 47 0.25 25.24 10.03
C GLY A 47 1.72 25.44 9.64
N TYR A 48 2.15 26.67 9.33
CA TYR A 48 3.55 26.95 8.98
C TYR A 48 4.43 26.93 10.23
N GLN A 49 5.13 25.82 10.46
CA GLN A 49 6.07 25.65 11.57
C GLN A 49 7.53 25.71 11.06
N SER A 50 7.98 26.88 10.60
CA SER A 50 9.41 27.07 10.32
C SER A 50 10.11 27.72 11.52
N GLN A 51 11.21 27.12 11.97
CA GLN A 51 12.09 27.71 13.00
C GLN A 51 12.76 29.00 12.51
N ASP A 52 12.86 29.20 11.19
CA ASP A 52 13.51 30.35 10.59
C ASP A 52 12.52 31.20 9.79
N ASP A 53 12.28 32.42 10.26
CA ASP A 53 11.31 33.38 9.73
C ASP A 53 11.77 34.05 8.41
N HIS A 54 12.46 33.31 7.57
CA HIS A 54 13.06 33.80 6.33
C HIS A 54 12.01 34.13 5.26
N ILE A 55 10.86 33.45 5.25
CA ILE A 55 9.78 33.69 4.29
C ILE A 55 9.03 35.00 4.58
N SER A 56 8.69 35.28 5.84
CA SER A 56 7.96 36.51 6.17
C SER A 56 8.86 37.75 5.99
N LYS A 57 10.16 37.62 6.31
CA LYS A 57 11.18 38.67 6.17
C LYS A 57 11.69 38.85 4.74
N ALA A 58 11.40 37.91 3.83
CA ALA A 58 11.85 37.99 2.45
C ALA A 58 11.32 39.27 1.74
N PRO A 59 12.17 39.99 0.97
CA PRO A 59 11.72 41.13 0.16
C PRO A 59 10.60 40.74 -0.80
N LYS A 60 9.72 41.70 -1.15
CA LYS A 60 8.59 41.50 -2.09
C LYS A 60 9.01 40.83 -3.40
N LEU A 61 10.19 41.20 -3.92
CA LEU A 61 10.76 40.61 -5.14
C LEU A 61 11.08 39.10 -4.96
N VAL A 62 11.63 38.72 -3.81
CA VAL A 62 11.95 37.33 -3.46
C VAL A 62 10.67 36.52 -3.27
N LYS A 63 9.68 37.05 -2.54
CA LYS A 63 8.35 36.42 -2.40
C LYS A 63 7.69 36.16 -3.76
N ARG A 64 7.78 37.11 -4.69
CA ARG A 64 7.28 36.93 -6.07
C ARG A 64 8.02 35.82 -6.82
N ARG A 65 9.33 35.69 -6.64
CA ARG A 65 10.12 34.58 -7.22
C ARG A 65 9.67 33.24 -6.63
N ILE A 66 9.47 33.14 -5.32
CA ILE A 66 8.96 31.93 -4.66
C ILE A 66 7.56 31.54 -5.20
N CYS A 67 6.65 32.51 -5.37
CA CYS A 67 5.35 32.24 -5.99
C CYS A 67 5.46 31.73 -7.43
N ALA A 68 6.43 32.25 -8.20
CA ALA A 68 6.71 31.75 -9.53
C ALA A 68 7.27 30.31 -9.50
N LEU A 69 8.11 29.98 -8.52
CA LEU A 69 8.58 28.60 -8.29
C LEU A 69 7.42 27.66 -7.93
N LYS A 70 6.50 28.07 -7.06
CA LYS A 70 5.27 27.30 -6.78
C LYS A 70 4.43 27.07 -8.04
N SER A 71 4.36 28.06 -8.92
CA SER A 71 3.68 27.89 -10.22
C SER A 71 4.38 26.91 -11.17
N LEU A 72 5.70 26.77 -11.06
CA LEU A 72 6.45 25.73 -11.78
C LEU A 72 6.24 24.36 -11.14
N GLN A 73 6.16 24.29 -9.81
CA GLN A 73 5.88 23.04 -9.08
C GLN A 73 4.53 22.45 -9.49
N LEU A 74 3.48 23.26 -9.63
CA LEU A 74 2.17 22.77 -10.13
C LEU A 74 2.29 22.10 -11.52
N LYS A 75 3.14 22.64 -12.41
CA LYS A 75 3.39 22.01 -13.71
C LYS A 75 4.19 20.71 -13.60
N SER A 76 5.06 20.59 -12.59
CA SER A 76 5.74 19.32 -12.29
C SER A 76 4.71 18.26 -11.91
N ILE A 77 3.79 18.62 -11.02
CA ILE A 77 2.72 17.74 -10.53
C ILE A 77 1.80 17.29 -11.67
N ASP A 78 1.46 18.18 -12.61
CA ASP A 78 0.71 17.80 -13.83
C ASP A 78 1.46 16.75 -14.68
N ILE A 79 2.80 16.86 -14.76
CA ILE A 79 3.65 15.90 -15.49
C ILE A 79 3.74 14.58 -14.72
N GLU A 80 3.88 14.62 -13.39
CA GLU A 80 3.90 13.44 -12.52
C GLU A 80 2.59 12.66 -12.61
N ALA A 81 1.43 13.33 -12.58
CA ALA A 81 0.14 12.69 -12.79
C ALA A 81 0.05 11.99 -14.16
N ALA A 82 0.57 12.62 -15.22
CA ALA A 82 0.65 12.00 -16.54
C ALA A 82 1.62 10.80 -16.58
N PHE A 83 2.71 10.85 -15.82
CA PHE A 83 3.66 9.74 -15.66
C PHE A 83 2.99 8.54 -15.00
N TYR A 84 2.34 8.71 -13.84
CA TYR A 84 1.66 7.62 -13.15
C TYR A 84 0.54 6.98 -13.96
N LYS A 85 -0.22 7.80 -14.71
CA LYS A 85 -1.20 7.27 -15.66
C LYS A 85 -0.56 6.34 -16.69
N ARG A 86 0.62 6.71 -17.20
CA ARG A 86 1.34 5.89 -18.18
C ARG A 86 1.95 4.64 -17.57
N VAL A 87 2.39 4.69 -16.32
CA VAL A 87 2.81 3.50 -15.55
C VAL A 87 1.66 2.51 -15.43
N HIS A 88 0.47 2.97 -15.02
CA HIS A 88 -0.74 2.12 -14.95
C HIS A 88 -1.11 1.49 -16.30
N ASP A 89 -1.03 2.27 -17.39
CA ASP A 89 -1.27 1.75 -18.73
C ASP A 89 -0.25 0.67 -19.14
N LEU A 90 1.01 0.79 -18.68
CA LEU A 90 2.10 -0.15 -18.92
C LEU A 90 1.94 -1.42 -18.07
N GLU A 91 1.58 -1.29 -16.80
CA GLU A 91 1.27 -2.42 -15.92
C GLU A 91 0.21 -3.32 -16.55
N ARG A 92 -0.88 -2.72 -17.06
CA ARG A 92 -1.92 -3.44 -17.79
C ARG A 92 -1.44 -4.11 -19.08
N GLU A 93 -0.45 -3.54 -19.76
CA GLU A 93 0.13 -4.16 -20.97
C GLU A 93 0.90 -5.43 -20.61
N PHE A 94 1.70 -5.37 -19.55
CA PHE A 94 2.53 -6.49 -19.09
C PHE A 94 1.77 -7.53 -18.29
N GLU A 95 0.64 -7.17 -17.67
CA GLU A 95 -0.26 -8.10 -16.96
C GLU A 95 -0.55 -9.32 -17.82
N LYS A 96 -0.89 -9.14 -19.10
CA LYS A 96 -1.19 -10.25 -20.03
C LYS A 96 -0.04 -11.23 -20.23
N GLN A 97 1.20 -10.74 -20.19
CA GLN A 97 2.39 -11.58 -20.34
C GLN A 97 2.66 -12.38 -19.06
N PHE A 98 2.48 -11.74 -17.90
CA PHE A 98 2.60 -12.40 -16.61
C PHE A 98 1.46 -13.38 -16.34
N ASP A 99 0.24 -13.05 -16.72
CA ASP A 99 -0.94 -13.92 -16.60
C ASP A 99 -0.71 -15.28 -17.26
N ALA A 100 -0.05 -15.30 -18.41
CA ALA A 100 0.29 -16.55 -19.09
C ALA A 100 1.22 -17.43 -18.23
N LEU A 101 2.20 -16.84 -17.56
CA LEU A 101 3.11 -17.55 -16.65
C LEU A 101 2.41 -17.96 -15.35
N PHE A 102 1.60 -17.07 -14.77
CA PHE A 102 0.85 -17.35 -13.55
C PHE A 102 -0.21 -18.45 -13.76
N LEU A 103 -0.78 -18.54 -14.96
CA LEU A 103 -1.68 -19.63 -15.32
C LEU A 103 -0.94 -20.98 -15.39
N GLU A 104 0.28 -21.03 -15.93
CA GLU A 104 1.09 -22.26 -15.90
C GLU A 104 1.51 -22.62 -14.46
N ARG A 105 1.89 -21.63 -13.63
CA ARG A 105 2.13 -21.83 -12.19
C ARG A 105 0.91 -22.45 -11.51
N LYS A 106 -0.29 -21.90 -11.75
CA LYS A 106 -1.53 -22.42 -11.18
C LYS A 106 -1.76 -23.89 -11.53
N LYS A 107 -1.50 -24.28 -12.78
CA LYS A 107 -1.65 -25.68 -13.21
C LYS A 107 -0.69 -26.61 -12.47
N ILE A 108 0.55 -26.18 -12.26
CA ILE A 108 1.55 -26.97 -11.51
C ILE A 108 1.16 -27.04 -10.03
N VAL A 109 0.84 -25.90 -9.40
CA VAL A 109 0.45 -25.84 -8.00
C VAL A 109 -0.78 -26.71 -7.71
N ASN A 110 -1.76 -26.76 -8.61
CA ASN A 110 -2.96 -27.58 -8.44
C ASN A 110 -2.82 -29.03 -8.95
N GLY A 111 -1.66 -29.41 -9.51
CA GLY A 111 -1.42 -30.76 -10.05
C GLY A 111 -2.17 -31.08 -11.34
N GLU A 112 -2.63 -30.05 -12.08
CA GLU A 112 -3.24 -30.22 -13.40
C GLU A 112 -2.20 -30.52 -14.49
N ARG A 113 -0.93 -30.17 -14.24
CA ARG A 113 0.20 -30.36 -15.15
C ARG A 113 1.46 -30.67 -14.37
N GLU A 114 2.12 -31.77 -14.70
CA GLU A 114 3.45 -32.09 -14.20
C GLU A 114 4.54 -31.29 -14.94
N PRO A 115 5.61 -30.85 -14.26
CA PRO A 115 6.76 -30.24 -14.92
C PRO A 115 7.53 -31.26 -15.76
N SER A 116 8.13 -30.81 -16.85
CA SER A 116 9.09 -31.61 -17.62
C SER A 116 10.48 -31.55 -17.00
N ASP A 117 11.33 -32.54 -17.30
CA ASP A 117 12.74 -32.57 -16.88
C ASP A 117 13.51 -31.29 -17.29
N GLU A 118 13.07 -30.60 -18.34
CA GLU A 118 13.68 -29.34 -18.77
C GLU A 118 13.27 -28.13 -17.93
N GLU A 119 12.04 -28.12 -17.45
CA GLU A 119 11.49 -27.06 -16.59
C GLU A 119 12.00 -27.21 -15.15
N ALA A 120 12.24 -28.45 -14.71
CA ALA A 120 12.75 -28.78 -13.38
C ALA A 120 14.29 -28.73 -13.27
N LYS A 121 14.99 -27.99 -14.14
CA LYS A 121 16.46 -27.85 -14.10
C LYS A 121 16.95 -26.84 -13.07
N GLN A 122 16.07 -25.97 -12.59
CA GLN A 122 16.44 -24.98 -11.58
C GLN A 122 16.71 -25.67 -10.23
N PRO A 123 17.69 -25.18 -9.44
CA PRO A 123 17.90 -25.66 -8.09
C PRO A 123 16.65 -25.45 -7.23
N LEU A 124 16.43 -26.34 -6.25
CA LEU A 124 15.29 -26.22 -5.34
C LEU A 124 15.43 -24.98 -4.44
N ILE A 125 16.65 -24.69 -3.98
CA ILE A 125 17.02 -23.52 -3.19
C ILE A 125 18.30 -22.91 -3.78
N HIS A 126 18.30 -21.64 -4.12
CA HIS A 126 19.47 -20.97 -4.67
C HIS A 126 20.59 -20.86 -3.62
N GLY A 127 21.85 -20.90 -4.08
CA GLY A 127 23.02 -20.75 -3.20
C GLY A 127 23.49 -22.02 -2.49
N LEU A 128 22.73 -23.12 -2.52
CA LEU A 128 23.20 -24.42 -2.02
C LEU A 128 24.12 -25.13 -3.02
N ALA A 129 25.14 -25.83 -2.51
CA ALA A 129 26.03 -26.66 -3.34
C ALA A 129 25.27 -27.84 -3.95
N GLU A 130 25.72 -28.35 -5.11
CA GLU A 130 25.06 -29.46 -5.82
C GLU A 130 24.89 -30.71 -4.95
N GLU A 131 25.86 -30.99 -4.06
CA GLU A 131 25.81 -32.12 -3.13
C GLU A 131 24.66 -31.96 -2.12
N ASP A 132 24.44 -30.75 -1.60
CA ASP A 132 23.39 -30.41 -0.64
C ASP A 132 22.00 -30.38 -1.31
N GLN A 133 21.92 -29.87 -2.54
CA GLN A 133 20.68 -29.94 -3.36
C GLN A 133 20.23 -31.38 -3.53
N LYS A 134 21.18 -32.26 -3.89
CA LYS A 134 20.91 -33.68 -4.09
C LYS A 134 20.54 -34.36 -2.79
N ALA A 135 21.24 -34.07 -1.69
CA ALA A 135 20.90 -34.58 -0.37
C ALA A 135 19.50 -34.17 0.07
N LEU A 136 19.08 -32.93 -0.22
CA LEU A 136 17.75 -32.42 0.06
C LEU A 136 16.68 -33.14 -0.78
N TYR A 137 16.93 -33.32 -2.08
CA TYR A 137 16.05 -34.07 -2.98
C TYR A 137 15.86 -35.52 -2.52
N ASP A 138 16.97 -36.20 -2.17
CA ASP A 138 16.97 -37.61 -1.75
C ASP A 138 16.50 -37.81 -0.28
N SER A 139 16.23 -36.73 0.47
CA SER A 139 15.86 -36.79 1.90
C SER A 139 14.42 -37.24 2.16
N SER A 140 13.56 -37.19 1.15
CA SER A 140 12.13 -37.53 1.23
C SER A 140 11.80 -38.82 0.45
N GLY A 141 10.76 -39.54 0.89
CA GLY A 141 10.35 -40.83 0.31
C GLY A 141 9.64 -40.69 -1.04
N SER A 142 9.43 -41.81 -1.72
CA SER A 142 8.73 -41.87 -3.02
C SER A 142 7.25 -41.46 -2.90
N ASP A 143 6.79 -40.63 -3.84
CA ASP A 143 5.43 -40.09 -4.03
C ASP A 143 4.30 -40.99 -3.50
N GLU A 144 3.69 -40.61 -2.38
CA GLU A 144 2.46 -41.24 -1.87
C GLU A 144 1.20 -40.55 -2.45
N GLY A 145 1.19 -40.30 -3.76
CA GLY A 145 0.01 -39.79 -4.46
C GLY A 145 -0.38 -38.35 -4.12
N GLU A 146 0.59 -37.51 -3.73
CA GLU A 146 0.39 -36.07 -3.63
C GLU A 146 0.07 -35.48 -5.01
N VAL A 147 -0.87 -34.54 -5.05
CA VAL A 147 -1.32 -33.88 -6.28
C VAL A 147 -0.99 -32.39 -6.15
N GLY A 148 -0.14 -31.90 -7.05
CA GLY A 148 0.30 -30.51 -7.05
C GLY A 148 1.21 -30.18 -5.86
N ILE A 149 1.12 -28.95 -5.36
CA ILE A 149 1.88 -28.45 -4.21
C ILE A 149 0.89 -28.09 -3.10
N PRO A 150 0.64 -28.99 -2.13
CA PRO A 150 -0.30 -28.75 -1.05
C PRO A 150 0.05 -27.49 -0.26
N GLU A 151 -0.97 -26.73 0.14
CA GLU A 151 -0.83 -25.57 1.02
C GLU A 151 0.13 -24.47 0.50
N PHE A 152 0.40 -24.45 -0.82
CA PHE A 152 1.34 -23.51 -1.45
C PHE A 152 1.11 -22.05 -1.02
N TRP A 153 -0.11 -21.54 -1.23
CA TRP A 153 -0.43 -20.15 -0.90
C TRP A 153 -0.48 -19.87 0.59
N LEU A 154 -0.84 -20.85 1.43
CA LEU A 154 -0.78 -20.70 2.89
C LEU A 154 0.67 -20.47 3.33
N HIS A 155 1.62 -21.26 2.83
CA HIS A 155 3.04 -21.07 3.13
C HIS A 155 3.56 -19.74 2.59
N CYS A 156 3.17 -19.35 1.37
CA CYS A 156 3.54 -18.04 0.80
C CYS A 156 3.08 -16.88 1.68
N LEU A 157 1.81 -16.90 2.12
CA LEU A 157 1.24 -15.84 2.95
C LEU A 157 1.85 -15.82 4.36
N LYS A 158 2.23 -16.98 4.92
CA LYS A 158 2.90 -17.04 6.24
C LYS A 158 4.37 -16.62 6.18
N SER A 159 5.03 -16.75 5.03
CA SER A 159 6.41 -16.30 4.87
C SER A 159 6.54 -14.79 4.68
N ASN A 160 5.47 -14.10 4.29
CA ASN A 160 5.48 -12.67 4.09
C ASN A 160 5.11 -11.94 5.40
N GLU A 161 5.95 -11.00 5.84
CA GLU A 161 5.78 -10.30 7.12
C GLU A 161 4.44 -9.57 7.23
N ALA A 162 4.02 -8.88 6.17
CA ALA A 162 2.78 -8.10 6.17
C ALA A 162 1.51 -8.98 6.27
N THR A 163 1.52 -10.19 5.70
CA THR A 163 0.36 -11.08 5.72
C THR A 163 0.39 -12.10 6.86
N CYS A 164 1.55 -12.43 7.40
CA CYS A 164 1.69 -13.41 8.48
C CYS A 164 0.94 -12.98 9.75
N ASP A 165 1.07 -11.70 10.13
CA ASP A 165 0.43 -11.14 11.32
C ASP A 165 -1.11 -11.14 11.25
N LEU A 166 -1.67 -11.15 10.04
CA LEU A 166 -3.12 -11.25 9.84
C LEU A 166 -3.65 -12.67 10.05
N ILE A 167 -2.84 -13.71 9.86
CA ILE A 167 -3.28 -15.10 9.83
C ILE A 167 -3.33 -15.67 11.24
N GLN A 168 -4.52 -16.09 11.67
CA GLN A 168 -4.73 -16.77 12.93
C GLN A 168 -4.81 -18.29 12.75
N GLU A 169 -4.59 -19.05 13.82
CA GLU A 169 -4.60 -20.53 13.78
C GLU A 169 -5.90 -21.13 13.19
N HIS A 170 -7.02 -20.44 13.35
CA HIS A 170 -8.32 -20.87 12.84
C HIS A 170 -8.54 -20.54 11.36
N ASP A 171 -7.72 -19.66 10.78
CA ASP A 171 -7.76 -19.30 9.36
C ASP A 171 -7.00 -20.31 8.51
N GLU A 172 -5.94 -20.93 9.05
CA GLU A 172 -5.08 -21.86 8.31
C GLU A 172 -5.87 -22.99 7.63
N PRO A 173 -6.81 -23.70 8.31
CA PRO A 173 -7.58 -24.76 7.67
C PRO A 173 -8.47 -24.29 6.51
N ILE A 174 -8.79 -23.00 6.47
CA ILE A 174 -9.57 -22.38 5.40
C ILE A 174 -8.63 -21.99 4.25
N LEU A 175 -7.48 -21.40 4.56
CA LEU A 175 -6.44 -21.03 3.60
C LEU A 175 -5.80 -22.24 2.90
N LYS A 176 -5.86 -23.45 3.49
CA LYS A 176 -5.50 -24.71 2.80
C LYS A 176 -6.32 -24.96 1.53
N HIS A 177 -7.52 -24.37 1.42
CA HIS A 177 -8.36 -24.47 0.24
C HIS A 177 -8.04 -23.42 -0.84
N LEU A 178 -7.09 -22.51 -0.59
CA LEU A 178 -6.69 -21.45 -1.51
C LEU A 178 -5.84 -22.06 -2.65
N THR A 179 -6.37 -21.95 -3.86
CA THR A 179 -5.80 -22.54 -5.08
C THR A 179 -5.01 -21.53 -5.91
N ASP A 180 -5.36 -20.24 -5.82
CA ASP A 180 -4.74 -19.19 -6.60
C ASP A 180 -4.98 -17.81 -5.97
N ILE A 181 -4.04 -16.89 -6.18
CA ILE A 181 -4.21 -15.46 -5.90
C ILE A 181 -3.84 -14.71 -7.18
N THR A 182 -4.78 -13.94 -7.71
CA THR A 182 -4.57 -13.13 -8.91
C THR A 182 -4.79 -11.65 -8.62
N ALA A 183 -4.12 -10.79 -9.38
CA ALA A 183 -4.29 -9.35 -9.32
C ALA A 183 -4.58 -8.83 -10.72
N HIS A 184 -5.59 -7.95 -10.82
CA HIS A 184 -6.03 -7.39 -12.10
C HIS A 184 -6.09 -5.87 -12.05
N CYS A 185 -5.51 -5.21 -13.05
CA CYS A 185 -5.61 -3.76 -13.18
C CYS A 185 -6.99 -3.35 -13.70
N THR A 186 -7.61 -2.38 -13.03
CA THR A 186 -8.90 -1.77 -13.42
C THR A 186 -8.67 -0.37 -13.99
N THR A 187 -9.51 0.04 -14.93
CA THR A 187 -9.31 1.29 -15.70
C THR A 187 -10.46 2.27 -15.55
N GLU A 188 -11.67 1.77 -15.34
CA GLU A 188 -12.85 2.58 -15.06
C GLU A 188 -13.68 1.90 -13.95
N PRO A 189 -13.49 2.28 -12.68
CA PRO A 189 -12.50 3.25 -12.17
C PRO A 189 -11.05 2.72 -12.22
N VAL A 190 -10.06 3.62 -12.15
CA VAL A 190 -8.64 3.24 -12.09
C VAL A 190 -8.35 2.58 -10.76
N GLY A 191 -7.55 1.52 -10.77
CA GLY A 191 -7.10 0.84 -9.56
C GLY A 191 -6.80 -0.63 -9.82
N PHE A 192 -6.99 -1.51 -8.84
CA PHE A 192 -6.77 -2.94 -9.03
C PHE A 192 -7.69 -3.80 -8.17
N THR A 193 -7.83 -5.06 -8.53
CA THR A 193 -8.60 -6.07 -7.79
C THR A 193 -7.73 -7.27 -7.50
N LEU A 194 -7.70 -7.70 -6.24
CA LEU A 194 -7.15 -8.99 -5.82
C LEU A 194 -8.28 -10.01 -5.80
N GLU A 195 -8.03 -11.19 -6.37
CA GLU A 195 -8.96 -12.31 -6.36
C GLU A 195 -8.31 -13.54 -5.72
N PHE A 196 -8.94 -14.05 -4.67
CA PHE A 196 -8.51 -15.23 -3.92
C PHE A 196 -9.41 -16.40 -4.31
N HIS A 197 -8.85 -17.39 -5.01
CA HIS A 197 -9.60 -18.51 -5.60
C HIS A 197 -9.57 -19.71 -4.66
N PHE A 198 -10.73 -20.12 -4.18
CA PHE A 198 -10.88 -21.25 -3.27
C PHE A 198 -11.49 -22.46 -3.97
N SER A 199 -10.93 -23.63 -3.67
CA SER A 199 -11.57 -24.90 -3.94
C SER A 199 -12.85 -25.04 -3.10
N SER A 200 -13.73 -25.98 -3.50
CA SER A 200 -14.91 -26.33 -2.72
C SER A 200 -14.50 -26.71 -1.30
N ASN A 201 -15.03 -26.01 -0.31
CA ASN A 201 -14.61 -26.11 1.09
C ASN A 201 -15.82 -26.10 2.04
N PRO A 202 -15.67 -26.58 3.29
CA PRO A 202 -16.77 -26.67 4.24
C PRO A 202 -17.03 -25.37 5.04
N TYR A 203 -16.38 -24.26 4.69
CA TYR A 203 -16.41 -23.01 5.48
C TYR A 203 -17.32 -21.96 4.86
N PHE A 204 -17.27 -21.77 3.54
CA PHE A 204 -18.11 -20.81 2.82
C PHE A 204 -18.38 -21.26 1.38
N LYS A 205 -19.38 -20.65 0.75
CA LYS A 205 -19.83 -21.00 -0.62
C LYS A 205 -19.09 -20.28 -1.75
N ASN A 206 -18.43 -19.16 -1.43
CA ASN A 206 -17.69 -18.38 -2.42
C ASN A 206 -16.57 -19.25 -3.03
N THR A 207 -16.46 -19.23 -4.35
CA THR A 207 -15.30 -19.81 -5.06
C THR A 207 -14.19 -18.80 -5.27
N VAL A 208 -14.53 -17.50 -5.24
CA VAL A 208 -13.59 -16.39 -5.37
C VAL A 208 -14.01 -15.31 -4.36
N LEU A 209 -13.07 -14.86 -3.54
CA LEU A 209 -13.21 -13.66 -2.72
C LEU A 209 -12.44 -12.52 -3.37
N LYS A 210 -13.09 -11.36 -3.50
CA LYS A 210 -12.49 -10.21 -4.19
C LYS A 210 -12.20 -9.07 -3.23
N LYS A 211 -11.12 -8.33 -3.49
CA LYS A 211 -10.79 -7.10 -2.80
C LYS A 211 -10.38 -6.05 -3.82
N GLN A 212 -11.15 -4.97 -3.93
CA GLN A 212 -10.98 -3.96 -4.96
C GLN A 212 -10.53 -2.63 -4.36
N TYR A 213 -9.52 -2.03 -4.98
CA TYR A 213 -8.95 -0.73 -4.61
C TYR A 213 -9.15 0.24 -5.76
N VAL A 214 -9.78 1.38 -5.47
CA VAL A 214 -9.98 2.47 -6.44
C VAL A 214 -8.97 3.56 -6.17
N LEU A 215 -8.17 3.89 -7.18
CA LEU A 215 -7.11 4.87 -7.10
C LEU A 215 -7.53 6.18 -7.77
N ASN A 216 -7.22 7.29 -7.11
CA ASN A 216 -7.23 8.61 -7.74
C ASN A 216 -5.84 8.95 -8.23
N THR A 217 -5.68 9.11 -9.55
CA THR A 217 -4.41 9.45 -10.20
C THR A 217 -4.30 10.93 -10.54
N LEU A 218 -5.28 11.74 -10.16
CA LEU A 218 -5.31 13.18 -10.47
C LEU A 218 -5.02 13.99 -9.21
N PRO A 219 -4.22 15.07 -9.30
CA PRO A 219 -4.03 16.00 -8.20
C PRO A 219 -5.35 16.62 -7.73
N ASP A 220 -5.51 16.81 -6.41
CA ASP A 220 -6.65 17.52 -5.86
C ASP A 220 -6.60 18.99 -6.27
N PRO A 221 -7.64 19.56 -6.91
CA PRO A 221 -7.71 20.99 -7.19
C PRO A 221 -7.63 21.89 -5.96
N GLU A 222 -8.05 21.42 -4.78
CA GLU A 222 -8.04 22.19 -3.53
C GLU A 222 -6.71 22.07 -2.77
N ASP A 223 -5.99 20.95 -2.89
CA ASP A 223 -4.62 20.78 -2.41
C ASP A 223 -3.70 20.10 -3.44
N PRO A 224 -3.30 20.82 -4.50
CA PRO A 224 -2.48 20.23 -5.56
C PRO A 224 -1.04 19.95 -5.11
N PHE A 225 -0.54 20.57 -4.04
CA PHE A 225 0.83 20.36 -3.57
C PHE A 225 0.99 19.11 -2.70
N GLY A 226 -0.12 18.54 -2.20
CA GLY A 226 -0.14 17.26 -1.49
C GLY A 226 -0.12 16.03 -2.41
N TYR A 227 -0.04 16.20 -3.73
CA TYR A 227 0.00 15.07 -4.66
C TYR A 227 1.35 14.33 -4.55
N GLU A 228 1.31 13.10 -4.04
CA GLU A 228 2.47 12.19 -3.93
C GLU A 228 2.38 10.98 -4.88
N GLY A 229 1.33 10.90 -5.69
CA GLY A 229 1.08 9.80 -6.61
C GLY A 229 -0.38 9.30 -6.55
N PRO A 230 -0.67 8.12 -7.11
CA PRO A 230 -1.98 7.50 -7.02
C PRO A 230 -2.38 7.20 -5.58
N GLU A 231 -3.47 7.80 -5.12
CA GLU A 231 -3.98 7.61 -3.76
C GLU A 231 -5.16 6.64 -3.76
N CYS A 232 -5.23 5.74 -2.77
CA CYS A 232 -6.38 4.87 -2.59
C CYS A 232 -7.57 5.64 -2.02
N THR A 233 -8.63 5.78 -2.82
CA THR A 233 -9.85 6.49 -2.43
C THR A 233 -10.96 5.59 -1.92
N LYS A 234 -11.02 4.34 -2.40
CA LYS A 234 -12.04 3.38 -1.99
C LYS A 234 -11.47 1.99 -1.89
N ILE A 235 -11.91 1.29 -0.86
CA ILE A 235 -11.52 -0.09 -0.55
C ILE A 235 -12.81 -0.89 -0.41
N MET A 236 -13.11 -1.71 -1.41
CA MET A 236 -14.30 -2.56 -1.45
C MET A 236 -13.91 -4.01 -1.22
N GLY A 237 -14.40 -4.57 -0.12
CA GLY A 237 -14.30 -5.98 0.20
C GLY A 237 -15.35 -6.85 -0.51
N ASP A 238 -15.49 -8.09 -0.04
CA ASP A 238 -16.48 -9.03 -0.54
C ASP A 238 -17.18 -9.73 0.62
N THR A 239 -18.47 -10.01 0.45
CA THR A 239 -19.28 -10.65 1.49
C THR A 239 -19.04 -12.16 1.47
N ILE A 240 -18.42 -12.67 2.52
CA ILE A 240 -18.19 -14.11 2.71
C ILE A 240 -19.48 -14.80 3.12
N GLN A 241 -19.90 -15.78 2.32
CA GLN A 241 -21.09 -16.60 2.55
C GLN A 241 -20.75 -17.79 3.44
N TRP A 242 -20.46 -17.51 4.71
CA TRP A 242 -20.13 -18.51 5.71
C TRP A 242 -21.22 -19.58 5.85
N GLU A 243 -20.79 -20.83 5.97
CA GLU A 243 -21.63 -21.94 6.39
C GLU A 243 -21.93 -21.86 7.90
N ASP A 244 -22.97 -22.56 8.33
CA ASP A 244 -23.46 -22.49 9.71
C ASP A 244 -22.36 -22.82 10.74
N GLY A 245 -22.04 -21.83 11.59
CA GLY A 245 -21.04 -21.95 12.66
C GLY A 245 -19.58 -21.97 12.19
N LYS A 246 -19.32 -21.58 10.93
CA LYS A 246 -17.98 -21.52 10.35
C LYS A 246 -17.40 -20.10 10.24
N ASP A 247 -18.20 -19.10 10.59
CA ASP A 247 -17.77 -17.70 10.62
C ASP A 247 -16.70 -17.49 11.71
N VAL A 248 -15.44 -17.43 11.28
CA VAL A 248 -14.27 -17.22 12.16
C VAL A 248 -14.02 -15.76 12.50
N THR A 249 -14.60 -14.81 11.74
CA THR A 249 -14.45 -13.37 12.00
C THR A 249 -15.33 -12.90 13.17
N LYS A 250 -16.16 -13.79 13.71
CA LYS A 250 -17.11 -13.50 14.78
C LYS A 250 -16.99 -14.48 15.94
N LYS A 251 -16.77 -13.94 17.14
CA LYS A 251 -16.75 -14.71 18.39
C LYS A 251 -18.04 -14.51 19.19
N VAL A 252 -18.64 -15.60 19.63
CA VAL A 252 -19.88 -15.60 20.41
C VAL A 252 -19.58 -15.55 21.92
N VAL A 253 -19.87 -14.42 22.57
CA VAL A 253 -19.63 -14.20 24.00
C VAL A 253 -20.96 -14.22 24.78
N LYS A 254 -21.08 -15.13 25.74
CA LYS A 254 -22.25 -15.21 26.63
C LYS A 254 -22.06 -14.30 27.84
N LYS A 255 -22.72 -13.14 27.84
CA LYS A 255 -22.70 -12.19 28.97
C LYS A 255 -23.89 -12.43 29.89
N LYS A 256 -23.63 -12.74 31.15
CA LYS A 256 -24.67 -12.91 32.17
C LYS A 256 -25.28 -11.56 32.54
N GLN A 257 -26.58 -11.37 32.32
CA GLN A 257 -27.25 -10.12 32.67
C GLN A 257 -27.34 -9.96 34.20
N LYS A 258 -26.79 -8.84 34.71
CA LYS A 258 -26.71 -8.54 36.15
C LYS A 258 -27.90 -7.74 36.71
N LYS A 259 -28.74 -7.11 35.87
CA LYS A 259 -29.90 -6.28 36.29
C LYS A 259 -31.09 -6.39 35.31
N GLY A 260 -32.32 -6.24 35.80
CA GLY A 260 -33.58 -6.25 35.02
C GLY A 260 -34.40 -7.54 35.13
N ALA A 261 -35.57 -7.59 34.49
CA ALA A 261 -36.52 -8.72 34.54
C ALA A 261 -35.94 -10.07 34.02
N ASN A 262 -34.80 -10.02 33.31
CA ASN A 262 -34.06 -11.18 32.81
C ASN A 262 -32.72 -11.41 33.54
N ALA A 263 -32.54 -10.84 34.74
CA ALA A 263 -31.34 -11.04 35.55
C ALA A 263 -31.07 -12.55 35.78
N GLY A 264 -29.85 -12.99 35.46
CA GLY A 264 -29.44 -14.40 35.53
C GLY A 264 -29.47 -15.15 34.19
N LYS A 265 -30.15 -14.65 33.15
CA LYS A 265 -30.06 -15.22 31.79
C LYS A 265 -28.77 -14.78 31.10
N PHE A 266 -28.25 -15.67 30.24
CA PHE A 266 -27.11 -15.38 29.39
C PHE A 266 -27.59 -14.69 28.12
N LEU A 267 -27.12 -13.46 27.89
CA LEU A 267 -27.27 -12.76 26.62
C LEU A 267 -26.07 -13.12 25.74
N THR A 268 -26.35 -13.71 24.58
CA THR A 268 -25.35 -14.03 23.57
C THR A 268 -25.06 -12.74 22.78
N LYS A 269 -23.84 -12.21 22.90
CA LYS A 269 -23.36 -11.09 22.07
C LYS A 269 -22.27 -11.60 21.14
N THR A 270 -22.39 -11.30 19.86
CA THR A 270 -21.33 -11.56 18.88
C THR A 270 -20.37 -10.37 18.86
N VAL A 271 -19.07 -10.63 18.91
CA VAL A 271 -18.00 -9.61 18.83
C VAL A 271 -17.07 -9.97 17.66
N LYS A 272 -16.46 -8.96 17.04
CA LYS A 272 -15.44 -9.16 16.01
C LYS A 272 -14.26 -9.93 16.61
N ALA A 273 -13.76 -10.91 15.87
CA ALA A 273 -12.58 -11.69 16.20
C ALA A 273 -11.50 -11.40 15.17
N ASP A 274 -10.25 -11.43 15.62
CA ASP A 274 -9.10 -11.29 14.74
C ASP A 274 -9.05 -12.51 13.83
N SER A 275 -8.92 -12.26 12.52
CA SER A 275 -8.94 -13.25 11.46
C SER A 275 -8.46 -12.58 10.17
N PHE A 276 -7.70 -13.31 9.36
CA PHE A 276 -7.30 -12.90 8.02
C PHE A 276 -8.50 -12.48 7.16
N PHE A 277 -9.65 -13.14 7.34
CA PHE A 277 -10.84 -12.89 6.53
C PHE A 277 -11.50 -11.53 6.80
N ASN A 278 -11.11 -10.82 7.85
CA ASN A 278 -11.47 -9.41 8.03
C ASN A 278 -10.88 -8.52 6.92
N PHE A 279 -9.84 -8.97 6.20
CA PHE A 279 -9.30 -8.29 5.02
C PHE A 279 -10.36 -8.12 3.92
N PHE A 280 -11.41 -8.96 3.88
CA PHE A 280 -12.51 -8.82 2.92
C PHE A 280 -13.65 -7.94 3.42
N ASP A 281 -13.55 -7.32 4.61
CA ASP A 281 -14.54 -6.35 5.05
C ASP A 281 -14.47 -5.09 4.15
N ASN A 282 -15.62 -4.48 3.89
CA ASN A 282 -15.66 -3.19 3.21
C ASN A 282 -15.21 -2.08 4.19
N LEU A 283 -14.25 -1.25 3.77
CA LEU A 283 -13.73 -0.13 4.56
C LEU A 283 -14.25 1.24 4.07
N GLU A 284 -15.24 1.26 3.18
CA GLU A 284 -15.93 2.49 2.78
C GLU A 284 -16.55 3.21 3.98
N LYS A 285 -16.57 4.55 3.93
CA LYS A 285 -17.39 5.36 4.83
C LYS A 285 -18.85 5.09 4.48
N GLU A 286 -19.60 4.36 5.32
CA GLU A 286 -21.05 4.27 5.17
C GLU A 286 -21.65 5.68 5.27
N GLU A 287 -22.02 6.30 4.14
CA GLU A 287 -22.66 7.62 4.13
C GLU A 287 -24.07 7.61 4.76
N GLU A 288 -24.63 6.44 5.06
CA GLU A 288 -26.05 6.25 5.41
C GLU A 288 -26.41 6.38 6.88
N ASN A 289 -25.45 6.59 7.81
CA ASN A 289 -25.76 6.81 9.23
C ASN A 289 -25.34 8.21 9.73
N LYS A 290 -25.79 9.26 9.02
CA LYS A 290 -25.67 10.67 9.47
C LYS A 290 -26.58 11.05 10.64
N ASP A 291 -27.36 10.12 11.20
CA ASP A 291 -28.32 10.44 12.25
C ASP A 291 -27.87 10.13 13.68
N ASN A 292 -26.76 9.39 13.91
CA ASN A 292 -26.26 9.15 15.29
C ASN A 292 -24.76 8.82 15.34
N ALA A 293 -23.89 9.80 15.10
CA ALA A 293 -22.57 9.87 15.74
C ALA A 293 -21.94 11.23 15.43
N GLU A 294 -21.86 12.08 16.45
CA GLU A 294 -20.70 12.97 16.56
C GLU A 294 -19.49 12.04 16.69
N GLY A 295 -18.86 11.72 15.56
CA GLY A 295 -17.61 10.96 15.54
C GLY A 295 -16.52 11.82 16.18
N ASP A 296 -15.92 11.31 17.24
CA ASP A 296 -14.71 11.88 17.81
C ASP A 296 -13.61 11.87 16.74
N GLY A 297 -12.72 12.86 16.72
CA GLY A 297 -11.62 12.91 15.75
C GLY A 297 -10.69 11.70 15.83
N GLU A 298 -10.65 11.03 16.98
CA GLU A 298 -9.90 9.79 17.21
C GLU A 298 -10.41 8.63 16.33
N ASP A 299 -11.73 8.50 16.11
CA ASP A 299 -12.30 7.42 15.28
C ASP A 299 -11.97 7.58 13.78
N GLU A 300 -11.73 8.82 13.31
CA GLU A 300 -11.40 9.09 11.91
C GLU A 300 -9.91 8.86 11.60
N GLU A 301 -9.02 9.16 12.55
CA GLU A 301 -7.59 8.87 12.47
C GLU A 301 -7.32 7.35 12.50
N GLU A 302 -7.92 6.62 13.44
CA GLU A 302 -7.84 5.14 13.49
C GLU A 302 -8.36 4.50 12.20
N ALA A 303 -9.46 5.02 11.64
CA ALA A 303 -10.00 4.54 10.37
C ALA A 303 -9.10 4.86 9.16
N TYR A 304 -8.35 5.95 9.21
CA TYR A 304 -7.37 6.29 8.18
C TYR A 304 -6.16 5.35 8.25
N GLU A 305 -5.60 5.13 9.45
CA GLU A 305 -4.50 4.19 9.68
C GLU A 305 -4.86 2.77 9.25
N LEU A 306 -6.07 2.30 9.56
CA LEU A 306 -6.55 0.98 9.14
C LEU A 306 -6.60 0.85 7.61
N ARG A 307 -7.08 1.89 6.90
CA ARG A 307 -7.13 1.88 5.42
C ARG A 307 -5.73 1.92 4.81
N ALA A 308 -4.82 2.70 5.41
CA ALA A 308 -3.43 2.78 4.95
C ALA A 308 -2.73 1.42 5.09
N ALA A 309 -2.86 0.77 6.26
CA ALA A 309 -2.33 -0.57 6.49
C ALA A 309 -2.95 -1.62 5.55
N ASP A 310 -4.26 -1.59 5.35
CA ASP A 310 -4.96 -2.49 4.42
C ASP A 310 -4.47 -2.33 2.97
N TYR A 311 -4.27 -1.09 2.53
CA TYR A 311 -3.73 -0.78 1.20
C TYR A 311 -2.26 -1.21 1.05
N GLU A 312 -1.44 -1.04 2.08
CA GLU A 312 -0.04 -1.51 2.11
C GLU A 312 0.04 -3.02 1.97
N ILE A 313 -0.78 -3.77 2.72
CA ILE A 313 -0.87 -5.22 2.64
C ILE A 313 -1.31 -5.65 1.23
N ALA A 314 -2.30 -4.98 0.66
CA ALA A 314 -2.76 -5.26 -0.69
C ALA A 314 -1.69 -5.02 -1.76
N THR A 315 -0.92 -3.94 -1.60
CA THR A 315 0.19 -3.59 -2.48
C THR A 315 1.31 -4.63 -2.36
N THR A 316 1.62 -5.07 -1.14
CA THR A 316 2.58 -6.16 -0.89
C THR A 316 2.13 -7.46 -1.57
N ILE A 317 0.86 -7.82 -1.47
CA ILE A 317 0.31 -9.01 -2.15
C ILE A 317 0.45 -8.87 -3.68
N ARG A 318 0.07 -7.70 -4.22
CA ARG A 318 0.09 -7.41 -5.67
C ARG A 318 1.49 -7.39 -6.26
N ASP A 319 2.42 -6.66 -5.63
CA ASP A 319 3.71 -6.29 -6.23
C ASP A 319 4.85 -7.22 -5.81
N SER A 320 4.73 -7.85 -4.64
CA SER A 320 5.77 -8.74 -4.10
C SER A 320 5.32 -10.20 -4.11
N LEU A 321 4.23 -10.53 -3.41
CA LEU A 321 3.82 -11.91 -3.19
C LEU A 321 3.39 -12.63 -4.47
N ILE A 322 2.48 -12.06 -5.26
CA ILE A 322 1.99 -12.70 -6.49
C ILE A 322 3.12 -12.91 -7.50
N PRO A 323 3.98 -11.92 -7.81
CA PRO A 323 5.05 -12.12 -8.79
C PRO A 323 6.14 -13.11 -8.33
N ARG A 324 6.39 -13.18 -7.02
CA ARG A 324 7.49 -13.98 -6.43
C ARG A 324 7.01 -15.12 -5.52
N ALA A 325 5.78 -15.62 -5.71
CA ALA A 325 5.16 -16.57 -4.78
C ALA A 325 6.03 -17.78 -4.44
N VAL A 326 6.73 -18.36 -5.43
CA VAL A 326 7.61 -19.51 -5.19
C VAL A 326 8.78 -19.19 -4.25
N LEU A 327 9.31 -17.96 -4.28
CA LEU A 327 10.39 -17.52 -3.39
C LEU A 327 9.89 -17.31 -1.95
N PHE A 328 8.62 -16.92 -1.77
CA PHE A 328 7.98 -16.93 -0.46
C PHE A 328 7.70 -18.36 0.03
N TYR A 329 7.37 -19.28 -0.87
CA TYR A 329 7.19 -20.69 -0.52
C TYR A 329 8.51 -21.34 -0.07
N THR A 330 9.61 -21.09 -0.77
CA THR A 330 10.95 -21.60 -0.43
C THR A 330 11.61 -20.84 0.72
N GLY A 331 11.09 -19.67 1.10
CA GLY A 331 11.65 -18.79 2.13
C GLY A 331 12.82 -17.91 1.65
N GLU A 332 13.16 -17.96 0.36
CA GLU A 332 14.26 -17.18 -0.24
C GLU A 332 13.92 -15.69 -0.35
N ALA A 333 12.64 -15.34 -0.41
CA ALA A 333 12.20 -13.94 -0.50
C ALA A 333 12.56 -13.13 0.77
N ALA A 334 12.59 -13.76 1.94
CA ALA A 334 12.95 -13.08 3.20
C ALA A 334 14.47 -12.85 3.34
N ILE A 335 15.30 -13.60 2.60
CA ILE A 335 16.76 -13.55 2.70
C ILE A 335 17.32 -12.34 1.92
N GLU A 336 16.63 -11.87 0.87
CA GLU A 336 17.08 -10.72 0.09
C GLU A 336 17.09 -9.41 0.91
N ASP A 337 16.17 -9.23 1.86
CA ASP A 337 16.12 -8.03 2.71
C ASP A 337 17.28 -8.00 3.75
N ASP A 338 17.71 -9.16 4.24
CA ASP A 338 18.84 -9.30 5.18
C ASP A 338 20.22 -9.28 4.49
N MET A 339 20.27 -9.37 3.15
CA MET A 339 21.52 -9.39 2.36
C MET A 339 22.06 -7.99 2.01
N PHE A 340 21.51 -6.92 2.58
CA PHE A 340 22.22 -5.65 2.73
C PHE A 340 22.85 -5.55 4.13
N PRO A 341 23.98 -6.23 4.41
CA PRO A 341 24.85 -5.78 5.49
C PRO A 341 25.33 -4.38 5.06
N MET A 342 24.72 -3.36 5.63
CA MET A 342 25.29 -2.02 5.73
C MET A 342 26.75 -2.23 6.11
N GLY A 343 27.67 -1.97 5.18
CA GLY A 343 29.09 -2.23 5.38
C GLY A 343 29.51 -1.64 6.71
N GLU A 344 29.92 -2.51 7.64
CA GLU A 344 30.78 -2.11 8.74
C GLU A 344 32.06 -1.57 8.09
N ASP A 345 32.05 -0.27 7.82
CA ASP A 345 33.23 0.56 7.62
C ASP A 345 33.96 0.63 8.96
N ASP A 346 34.54 -0.49 9.38
CA ASP A 346 35.57 -0.50 10.41
C ASP A 346 36.82 0.08 9.77
N GLY A 347 36.95 1.41 9.92
CA GLY A 347 38.05 2.22 9.41
C GLY A 347 39.40 1.77 9.97
N ASP A 348 40.10 0.96 9.19
CA ASP A 348 41.55 0.79 9.27
C ASP A 348 42.23 2.02 8.61
N ASP A 349 42.39 3.11 9.37
CA ASP A 349 43.39 4.15 9.03
C ASP A 349 44.71 3.85 9.77
N ALA A 350 45.47 2.94 9.18
CA ALA A 350 46.87 2.73 9.50
C ALA A 350 47.71 3.85 8.84
N SER A 351 47.82 5.01 9.49
CA SER A 351 48.81 6.02 9.13
C SER A 351 50.15 5.73 9.83
N ASP A 352 50.90 4.77 9.28
CA ASP A 352 52.35 4.69 9.49
C ASP A 352 53.02 5.29 8.25
N SER A 353 53.60 6.47 8.42
CA SER A 353 54.50 7.06 7.42
C SER A 353 55.72 7.55 8.16
N GLU A 354 56.71 6.66 8.18
CA GLU A 354 58.12 6.96 8.35
C GLU A 354 58.49 8.16 7.46
N ASP A 355 58.87 9.28 8.07
CA ASP A 355 59.67 10.30 7.40
C ASP A 355 60.99 10.40 8.16
N GLY A 356 61.99 9.72 7.60
CA GLY A 356 63.37 9.75 8.03
C GLY A 356 64.25 10.05 6.84
N GLU A 357 64.51 11.33 6.58
CA GLU A 357 65.72 11.75 5.87
C GLU A 357 66.37 12.91 6.64
N GLU A 358 67.40 12.54 7.41
CA GLU A 358 68.49 13.41 7.81
C GLU A 358 69.30 13.79 6.56
N GLU A 359 69.66 15.07 6.37
CA GLU A 359 71.03 15.42 5.97
C GLU A 359 71.43 16.78 6.58
N GLU A 360 72.59 16.75 7.25
CA GLU A 360 73.28 17.83 7.95
C GLU A 360 73.95 18.85 6.99
N GLU A 361 74.37 19.95 7.60
CA GLU A 361 75.13 21.11 7.11
C GLU A 361 76.37 20.78 6.23
N GLU A 362 76.56 21.51 5.12
CA GLU A 362 77.70 22.44 4.89
C GLU A 362 77.45 23.42 3.72
#